data_AF-A0A067DAT3-F1
#
_entry.id   AF-A0A067DAT3-F1
#
_cell.length_a   1.000
_cell.length_b   1.000
_cell.length_c   1.000
_cell.angle_alpha   90.00
_cell.angle_beta   90.00
_cell.angle_gamma   90.00
#
_symmetry.space_group_name_H-M   'P 1'
#
loop_
_entity.id
_entity.type
_entity.pdbx_description
1 polymer ?
#
loop_
_entity_poly.entity_id
_entity_poly.type
_entity_poly.pdbx_seq_one_letter_code
_entity_poly.pdbx_strand_id
1 'polypeptide(L)'
;MTHHCLDRGDPAEVDGAVSFKGQRISYDEASDRMRCIYTPKLLFQSSSELRNYGFWGFTTGSEFPELSPADAAQLDAGAVHAHVDVRPISIPGVGEQLGLFATAPIAGDTLLGEYTGVVQVDRGDGFDSYGLAYPSVFEDGNMVVSANEYGNIIRKR
;
A
#
# COMPACT_ATOMS: atom_id res chain seq x y z
N MET A 1 20.43 -1.09 18.60
CA MET A 1 19.32 -0.15 18.87
C MET A 1 18.46 -0.16 17.62
N THR A 2 17.38 -0.94 17.64
CA THR A 2 16.48 -1.10 16.50
C THR A 2 15.57 0.14 16.48
N HIS A 3 15.80 1.04 15.53
CA HIS A 3 14.90 2.18 15.36
C HIS A 3 13.66 1.68 14.62
N HIS A 4 12.64 1.26 15.37
CA HIS A 4 11.31 1.08 14.81
C HIS A 4 10.70 2.47 14.65
N CYS A 5 10.83 3.06 13.46
CA CYS A 5 10.03 4.23 13.09
C CYS A 5 8.51 3.99 13.23
N LEU A 6 8.11 2.72 13.40
CA LEU A 6 6.74 2.22 13.50
C LEU A 6 6.21 2.10 14.95
N ASP A 7 7.07 2.14 15.97
CA ASP A 7 6.66 1.91 17.38
C ASP A 7 6.00 3.13 18.05
N ARG A 8 5.95 4.28 17.37
CA ARG A 8 5.43 5.53 17.95
C ARG A 8 3.95 5.79 17.65
N GLY A 9 3.28 4.84 17.02
CA GLY A 9 1.92 5.02 16.51
C GLY A 9 1.87 5.96 15.31
N ASP A 10 0.73 6.02 14.66
CA ASP A 10 0.52 6.93 13.54
C ASP A 10 0.67 8.39 14.01
N PRO A 11 1.29 9.27 13.22
CA PRO A 11 1.31 10.69 13.52
C PRO A 11 -0.13 11.23 13.65
N ALA A 12 -0.35 12.18 14.56
CA ALA A 12 -1.68 12.70 14.91
C ALA A 12 -2.45 13.35 13.73
N GLU A 13 -1.81 13.50 12.57
CA GLU A 13 -2.32 14.17 11.37
C GLU A 13 -2.81 13.19 10.29
N VAL A 14 -2.73 11.87 10.52
CA VAL A 14 -3.20 10.87 9.53
C VAL A 14 -4.71 10.66 9.65
N ASP A 15 -5.48 11.75 9.55
CA ASP A 15 -6.94 11.72 9.43
C ASP A 15 -7.31 11.44 7.98
N GLY A 16 -7.32 10.15 7.62
CA GLY A 16 -7.74 9.70 6.30
C GLY A 16 -8.96 8.80 6.36
N ALA A 17 -9.68 8.72 5.25
CA ALA A 17 -10.83 7.84 5.13
C ALA A 17 -10.83 7.10 3.79
N VAL A 18 -11.33 5.88 3.82
CA VAL A 18 -11.47 5.02 2.64
C VAL A 18 -12.93 4.67 2.39
N SER A 19 -13.25 4.34 1.14
CA SER A 19 -14.60 3.87 0.80
C SER A 19 -14.72 2.37 1.07
N PHE A 20 -15.67 2.00 1.93
CA PHE A 20 -16.02 0.63 2.25
C PHE A 20 -17.54 0.46 2.21
N LYS A 21 -18.03 -0.39 1.30
CA LYS A 21 -19.46 -0.62 1.04
C LYS A 21 -20.23 0.70 0.82
N GLY A 22 -19.60 1.65 0.12
CA GLY A 22 -20.18 2.96 -0.17
C GLY A 22 -20.22 3.94 1.01
N GLN A 23 -19.59 3.62 2.14
CA GLN A 23 -19.43 4.52 3.28
C GLN A 23 -17.97 4.94 3.42
N ARG A 24 -17.72 6.15 3.96
CA ARG A 24 -16.37 6.57 4.36
C ARG A 24 -16.10 6.04 5.75
N ILE A 25 -15.03 5.27 5.89
CA ILE A 25 -14.57 4.73 7.18
C ILE A 25 -13.17 5.26 7.48
N SER A 26 -12.80 5.36 8.75
CA SER A 26 -11.45 5.78 9.16
C SER A 26 -10.40 4.71 8.82
N TYR A 27 -9.12 5.07 8.95
CA TYR A 27 -8.03 4.11 8.80
C TYR A 27 -8.00 3.05 9.90
N ASP A 28 -8.39 3.37 11.14
CA ASP A 28 -8.56 2.38 12.21
C ASP A 28 -9.64 1.36 11.85
N GLU A 29 -10.80 1.85 11.39
CA GLU A 29 -11.88 0.97 10.95
C GLU A 29 -11.43 0.12 9.75
N ALA A 30 -10.70 0.70 8.80
CA ALA A 30 -10.15 -0.04 7.66
C ALA A 30 -9.16 -1.12 8.13
N SER A 31 -8.32 -0.82 9.10
CA SER A 31 -7.35 -1.74 9.70
C SER A 31 -8.04 -2.97 10.27
N ASP A 32 -9.09 -2.76 11.05
CA ASP A 32 -9.89 -3.83 11.65
C ASP A 32 -10.55 -4.72 10.59
N ARG A 33 -11.16 -4.11 9.56
CA ARG A 33 -11.85 -4.86 8.49
C ARG A 33 -10.89 -5.66 7.63
N MET A 34 -9.74 -5.08 7.32
CA MET A 34 -8.73 -5.71 6.48
C MET A 34 -7.86 -6.71 7.26
N ARG A 35 -7.81 -6.57 8.59
CA ARG A 35 -6.87 -7.24 9.51
C ARG A 35 -5.42 -7.04 9.07
N CYS A 36 -5.05 -5.77 8.93
CA CYS A 36 -3.69 -5.23 8.82
C CYS A 36 -3.70 -3.83 9.44
N ILE A 37 -2.55 -3.28 9.76
CA ILE A 37 -2.42 -1.85 10.08
C ILE A 37 -2.54 -1.08 8.76
N TYR A 38 -3.51 -0.17 8.69
CA TYR A 38 -3.69 0.64 7.50
C TYR A 38 -2.53 1.63 7.36
N THR A 39 -1.85 1.64 6.21
CA THR A 39 -0.88 2.69 5.88
C THR A 39 -1.14 3.27 4.50
N PRO A 40 -1.34 4.58 4.35
CA PRO A 40 -1.45 5.21 3.04
C PRO A 40 -0.09 5.41 2.35
N LYS A 41 1.02 4.97 2.98
CA LYS A 41 2.40 5.18 2.54
C LYS A 41 3.25 3.92 2.62
N LEU A 42 4.26 3.84 1.76
CA LEU A 42 5.35 2.87 1.91
C LEU A 42 6.11 3.09 3.21
N LEU A 43 6.35 2.00 3.92
CA LEU A 43 7.12 1.97 5.16
C LEU A 43 8.45 1.26 4.88
N PHE A 44 9.54 1.72 5.50
CA PHE A 44 10.88 1.15 5.29
C PHE A 44 11.33 0.52 6.59
N GLN A 45 11.80 -0.72 6.53
CA GLN A 45 12.25 -1.48 7.69
C GLN A 45 13.54 -0.89 8.28
N SER A 46 14.39 -0.28 7.44
CA SER A 46 15.62 0.37 7.87
C SER A 46 15.92 1.67 7.11
N SER A 47 16.63 2.59 7.76
CA SER A 47 17.09 3.84 7.13
C SER A 47 18.13 3.61 6.02
N SER A 48 18.80 2.46 6.01
CA SER A 48 19.63 2.01 4.89
C SER A 48 18.82 1.79 3.60
N GLU A 49 17.56 1.37 3.72
CA GLU A 49 16.66 1.18 2.57
C GLU A 49 16.14 2.51 2.01
N LEU A 50 16.07 3.56 2.83
CA LEU A 50 15.68 4.91 2.40
C LEU A 50 16.61 5.51 1.34
N ARG A 51 17.88 5.06 1.26
CA ARG A 51 18.82 5.54 0.24
C ARG A 51 18.35 5.26 -1.19
N ASN A 52 17.49 4.27 -1.35
CA ASN A 52 16.91 3.89 -2.63
C ASN A 52 15.46 4.39 -2.78
N TYR A 53 14.91 5.21 -1.87
CA TYR A 53 13.50 5.63 -1.82
C TYR A 53 12.93 6.11 -3.18
N GLY A 54 13.72 6.84 -3.96
CA GLY A 54 13.32 7.31 -5.30
C GLY A 54 13.12 6.20 -6.35
N PHE A 55 13.55 4.97 -6.07
CA PHE A 55 13.25 3.78 -6.88
C PHE A 55 12.00 3.03 -6.41
N TRP A 56 11.47 3.35 -5.22
CA TRP A 56 10.39 2.60 -4.56
C TRP A 56 9.06 3.34 -4.54
N GLY A 57 9.12 4.65 -4.28
CA GLY A 57 7.95 5.50 -4.24
C GLY A 57 7.69 6.15 -5.58
N PHE A 58 6.42 6.39 -5.87
CA PHE A 58 6.02 7.31 -6.91
C PHE A 58 6.30 8.76 -6.47
N THR A 59 7.56 9.19 -6.55
CA THR A 59 7.98 10.54 -6.13
C THR A 59 8.11 11.48 -7.32
N THR A 60 7.94 12.78 -7.10
CA THR A 60 8.33 13.79 -8.08
C THR A 60 9.82 13.65 -8.43
N GLY A 61 10.11 13.14 -9.63
CA GLY A 61 11.48 12.94 -10.15
C GLY A 61 11.95 11.49 -10.31
N SER A 62 11.12 10.47 -10.07
CA SER A 62 11.46 9.10 -10.48
C SER A 62 11.13 8.90 -11.97
N GLU A 63 12.04 8.27 -12.72
CA GLU A 63 11.89 7.99 -14.16
C GLU A 63 10.85 6.88 -14.43
N PHE A 64 10.28 6.29 -13.38
CA PHE A 64 9.40 5.13 -13.50
C PHE A 64 8.37 5.08 -12.36
N PRO A 65 7.06 5.17 -12.68
CA PRO A 65 6.48 5.78 -13.88
C PRO A 65 6.50 7.31 -13.83
N GLU A 66 6.61 7.95 -15.01
CA GLU A 66 6.41 9.40 -15.13
C GLU A 66 4.98 9.77 -14.72
N LEU A 67 4.83 10.38 -13.54
CA LEU A 67 3.54 10.87 -13.08
C LEU A 67 3.30 12.32 -13.48
N SER A 68 2.04 12.62 -13.79
CA SER A 68 1.63 14.02 -13.86
C SER A 68 1.80 14.66 -12.47
N PRO A 69 2.05 15.97 -12.37
CA PRO A 69 2.12 16.65 -11.07
C PRO A 69 0.85 16.47 -10.21
N ALA A 70 -0.31 16.27 -10.84
CA ALA A 70 -1.56 16.01 -10.14
C ALA A 70 -1.59 14.60 -9.53
N ASP A 71 -1.11 13.60 -10.26
CA ASP A 71 -1.03 12.22 -9.76
C ASP A 71 0.02 12.10 -8.66
N ALA A 72 1.17 12.75 -8.83
CA ALA A 72 2.19 12.81 -7.80
C ALA A 72 1.64 13.44 -6.50
N ALA A 73 0.89 14.55 -6.61
CA ALA A 73 0.25 15.17 -5.45
C ALA A 73 -0.79 14.26 -4.78
N GLN A 74 -1.53 13.45 -5.55
CA GLN A 74 -2.47 12.47 -5.00
C GLN A 74 -1.73 11.37 -4.23
N LEU A 75 -0.61 10.88 -4.75
CA LEU A 75 0.20 9.87 -4.08
C LEU A 75 0.91 10.44 -2.86
N ASP A 76 1.41 11.68 -2.93
CA ASP A 76 1.95 12.43 -1.81
C ASP A 76 0.89 12.68 -0.71
N ALA A 77 -0.39 12.73 -1.07
CA ALA A 77 -1.49 12.73 -0.10
C ALA A 77 -1.91 11.33 0.37
N GLY A 78 -1.36 10.25 -0.20
CA GLY A 78 -1.76 8.88 0.10
C GLY A 78 -3.20 8.56 -0.34
N ALA A 79 -3.67 9.27 -1.36
CA ALA A 79 -5.05 9.21 -1.82
C ALA A 79 -5.32 7.93 -2.62
N VAL A 80 -6.56 7.45 -2.50
CA VAL A 80 -7.11 6.42 -3.37
C VAL A 80 -8.20 7.04 -4.22
N HIS A 81 -8.27 6.62 -5.48
CA HIS A 81 -9.21 7.15 -6.45
C HIS A 81 -10.64 7.05 -5.94
N ALA A 82 -11.41 8.14 -6.08
CA ALA A 82 -12.72 8.30 -5.44
C ALA A 82 -13.78 7.27 -5.88
N HIS A 83 -13.57 6.61 -7.01
CA HIS A 83 -14.44 5.54 -7.50
C HIS A 83 -14.02 4.13 -7.08
N VAL A 84 -12.97 3.98 -6.28
CA VAL A 84 -12.58 2.69 -5.70
C VAL A 84 -13.31 2.49 -4.37
N ASP A 85 -14.00 1.36 -4.23
CA ASP A 85 -14.72 0.96 -3.03
C ASP A 85 -14.38 -0.49 -2.67
N VAL A 86 -14.17 -0.73 -1.38
CA VAL A 86 -13.90 -2.08 -0.86
C VAL A 86 -15.20 -2.74 -0.43
N ARG A 87 -15.39 -4.00 -0.84
CA ARG A 87 -16.58 -4.77 -0.46
C ARG A 87 -16.22 -6.20 -0.11
N PRO A 88 -16.90 -6.81 0.88
CA PRO A 88 -16.81 -8.24 1.10
C PRO A 88 -17.37 -9.00 -0.11
N ILE A 89 -16.69 -10.06 -0.50
CA ILE A 89 -17.09 -11.00 -1.54
C ILE A 89 -17.05 -12.41 -0.95
N SER A 90 -18.06 -13.22 -1.26
CA SER A 90 -18.05 -14.64 -0.89
C SER A 90 -17.51 -15.45 -2.07
N ILE A 91 -16.36 -16.08 -1.89
CA ILE A 91 -15.74 -16.93 -2.90
C ILE A 91 -15.99 -18.41 -2.52
N PRO A 92 -16.64 -19.21 -3.37
CA PRO A 92 -16.85 -20.64 -3.11
C PRO A 92 -15.53 -21.36 -2.81
N GLY A 93 -15.50 -22.12 -1.71
CA GLY A 93 -14.31 -22.89 -1.29
C GLY A 93 -13.22 -22.08 -0.57
N VAL A 94 -13.30 -20.74 -0.55
CA VAL A 94 -12.32 -19.86 0.11
C VAL A 94 -12.95 -19.10 1.29
N GLY A 95 -14.24 -18.75 1.19
CA GLY A 95 -14.97 -18.00 2.21
C GLY A 95 -15.12 -16.52 1.86
N GLU A 96 -15.33 -15.69 2.89
CA GLU A 96 -15.46 -14.23 2.73
C GLU A 96 -14.07 -13.58 2.56
N GLN A 97 -13.92 -12.81 1.49
CA GLN A 97 -12.72 -12.09 1.10
C GLN A 97 -13.05 -10.62 0.82
N LEU A 98 -12.03 -9.77 0.60
CA LEU A 98 -12.24 -8.37 0.27
C LEU A 98 -11.91 -8.10 -1.20
N GLY A 99 -12.89 -7.58 -1.93
CA GLY A 99 -12.73 -7.16 -3.32
C GLY A 99 -12.64 -5.64 -3.46
N LEU A 100 -11.89 -5.20 -4.48
CA LEU A 100 -11.90 -3.82 -4.96
C LEU A 100 -12.90 -3.68 -6.10
N PHE A 101 -13.76 -2.67 -6.00
CA PHE A 101 -14.81 -2.41 -6.97
C PHE A 101 -14.77 -0.97 -7.46
N ALA A 102 -15.01 -0.78 -8.75
CA ALA A 102 -15.30 0.52 -9.31
C ALA A 102 -16.78 0.89 -9.05
N THR A 103 -17.04 2.05 -8.47
CA THR A 103 -18.40 2.57 -8.25
C THR A 103 -18.94 3.35 -9.45
N ALA A 104 -18.07 3.72 -10.38
CA ALA A 104 -18.37 4.34 -11.67
C ALA A 104 -17.30 3.92 -12.70
N PRO A 105 -17.53 4.12 -14.01
CA PRO A 105 -16.50 3.90 -15.02
C PRO A 105 -15.22 4.69 -14.71
N ILE A 106 -14.08 4.02 -14.79
CA ILE A 106 -12.75 4.62 -14.63
C ILE A 106 -12.06 4.53 -15.99
N ALA A 107 -11.48 5.65 -16.45
CA ALA A 107 -10.78 5.68 -17.73
C ALA A 107 -9.51 4.81 -17.70
N GLY A 108 -9.07 4.36 -18.87
CA GLY A 108 -7.76 3.73 -19.01
C GLY A 108 -6.65 4.66 -18.49
N ASP A 109 -5.56 4.07 -18.00
CA ASP A 109 -4.37 4.78 -17.51
C ASP A 109 -4.62 5.76 -16.34
N THR A 110 -5.77 5.65 -15.66
CA THR A 110 -6.08 6.44 -14.46
C THR A 110 -5.39 5.83 -13.25
N LEU A 111 -4.64 6.65 -12.51
CA LEU A 111 -4.05 6.27 -11.23
C LEU A 111 -5.16 5.93 -10.23
N LEU A 112 -5.11 4.72 -9.67
CA LEU A 112 -6.05 4.28 -8.63
C LEU A 112 -5.54 4.56 -7.22
N GLY A 113 -4.23 4.57 -7.04
CA GLY A 113 -3.55 4.67 -5.74
C GLY A 113 -2.29 3.81 -5.75
N GLU A 114 -1.34 4.14 -4.88
CA GLU A 114 -0.11 3.37 -4.70
C GLU A 114 -0.40 2.08 -3.92
N TYR A 115 0.25 0.98 -4.28
CA TYR A 115 0.25 -0.23 -3.46
C TYR A 115 1.25 -0.06 -2.33
N THR A 116 0.78 -0.06 -1.08
CA THR A 116 1.61 0.24 0.09
C THR A 116 1.80 -0.97 0.99
N GLY A 117 2.91 -0.93 1.74
CA GLY A 117 3.31 -1.96 2.70
C GLY A 117 4.71 -1.66 3.23
N VAL A 118 5.32 -2.66 3.87
CA VAL A 118 6.70 -2.59 4.36
C VAL A 118 7.65 -3.02 3.24
N VAL A 119 8.54 -2.13 2.85
CA VAL A 119 9.68 -2.43 1.99
C VAL A 119 10.71 -3.20 2.80
N GLN A 120 11.06 -4.40 2.35
CA GLN A 120 12.03 -5.28 3.01
C GLN A 120 12.80 -6.12 1.99
N VAL A 121 13.89 -6.75 2.43
CA VAL A 121 14.66 -7.70 1.61
C VAL A 121 14.16 -9.13 1.87
N ASP A 122 13.65 -9.79 0.84
CA ASP A 122 13.37 -11.21 0.81
C ASP A 122 14.61 -11.99 0.37
N ARG A 123 15.16 -12.79 1.28
CA ARG A 123 16.33 -13.65 1.04
C ARG A 123 15.95 -15.09 0.68
N GLY A 124 14.67 -15.36 0.39
CA GLY A 124 14.16 -16.68 0.02
C GLY A 124 13.64 -17.51 1.20
N ASP A 125 13.51 -16.90 2.38
CA ASP A 125 13.19 -17.60 3.62
C ASP A 125 11.68 -17.58 3.97
N GLY A 126 10.85 -16.88 3.18
CA GLY A 126 9.40 -16.79 3.44
C GLY A 126 8.59 -16.43 2.20
N PHE A 127 7.48 -17.14 1.97
CA PHE A 127 6.51 -16.77 0.95
C PHE A 127 5.60 -15.66 1.46
N ASP A 128 5.74 -14.46 0.91
CA ASP A 128 4.78 -13.38 1.13
C ASP A 128 3.72 -13.38 0.03
N SER A 129 2.52 -13.86 0.34
CA SER A 129 1.38 -13.91 -0.59
C SER A 129 0.93 -12.52 -1.07
N TYR A 130 1.32 -11.46 -0.37
CA TYR A 130 1.04 -10.07 -0.71
C TYR A 130 2.33 -9.28 -0.99
N GLY A 131 3.43 -9.98 -1.24
CA GLY A 131 4.71 -9.37 -1.58
C GLY A 131 4.75 -9.00 -3.05
N LEU A 132 4.96 -7.72 -3.37
CA LEU A 132 5.36 -7.32 -4.72
C LEU A 132 6.88 -7.29 -4.78
N ALA A 133 7.47 -8.32 -5.41
CA ALA A 133 8.91 -8.51 -5.48
C ALA A 133 9.52 -7.86 -6.71
N TYR A 134 10.61 -7.14 -6.49
CA TYR A 134 11.48 -6.60 -7.52
C TYR A 134 12.81 -7.35 -7.49
N PRO A 135 13.21 -8.00 -8.60
CA PRO A 135 14.51 -8.64 -8.71
C PRO A 135 15.61 -7.62 -8.39
N SER A 136 16.41 -7.92 -7.37
CA SER A 136 17.50 -7.05 -6.90
C SER A 136 18.70 -7.90 -6.52
N VAL A 137 19.89 -7.30 -6.61
CA VAL A 137 21.14 -7.86 -6.06
C VAL A 137 21.50 -7.22 -4.71
N PHE A 138 20.60 -6.39 -4.19
CA PHE A 138 20.78 -5.72 -2.90
C PHE A 138 20.75 -6.75 -1.77
N GLU A 139 21.82 -6.80 -0.97
CA GLU A 139 21.99 -7.74 0.15
C GLU A 139 21.70 -9.21 -0.20
N ASP A 140 22.05 -9.63 -1.42
CA ASP A 140 21.86 -11.01 -1.91
C ASP A 140 20.39 -11.49 -1.84
N GLY A 141 19.43 -10.58 -1.94
CA GLY A 141 17.99 -10.89 -1.91
C GLY A 141 17.15 -10.02 -2.84
N ASN A 142 15.89 -10.42 -3.04
CA ASN A 142 14.90 -9.62 -3.74
C ASN A 142 14.37 -8.53 -2.81
N MET A 143 14.10 -7.35 -3.35
CA MET A 143 13.39 -6.33 -2.58
C MET A 143 11.89 -6.54 -2.74
N VAL A 144 11.11 -6.44 -1.67
CA VAL A 144 9.68 -6.73 -1.65
C VAL A 144 8.91 -5.66 -0.90
N VAL A 145 7.76 -5.24 -1.44
CA VAL A 145 6.73 -4.51 -0.66
C VAL A 145 5.78 -5.52 -0.06
N SER A 146 5.88 -5.74 1.26
CA SER A 146 5.03 -6.66 2.02
C SER A 146 3.78 -5.95 2.53
N ALA A 147 2.60 -6.37 2.06
CA ALA A 147 1.33 -5.86 2.57
C ALA A 147 0.66 -6.77 3.63
N ASN A 148 1.44 -7.63 4.31
CA ASN A 148 0.91 -8.58 5.30
C ASN A 148 0.44 -7.88 6.57
N GLU A 149 1.36 -7.18 7.23
CA GLU A 149 1.12 -6.50 8.49
C GLU A 149 0.64 -5.07 8.28
N TYR A 150 1.22 -4.36 7.31
CA TYR A 150 0.87 -2.98 6.96
C TYR A 150 0.43 -2.92 5.51
N GLY A 151 -0.67 -2.22 5.19
CA GLY A 151 -1.02 -1.94 3.79
C GLY A 151 -2.28 -1.12 3.65
N ASN A 152 -2.67 -0.77 2.42
CA ASN A 152 -3.89 0.00 2.15
C ASN A 152 -4.93 -0.83 1.39
N ILE A 153 -6.04 -0.18 1.03
CA ILE A 153 -7.14 -0.82 0.29
C ILE A 153 -6.77 -1.31 -1.12
N ILE A 154 -5.62 -0.93 -1.68
CA ILE A 154 -5.15 -1.45 -2.97
C ILE A 154 -4.68 -2.90 -2.82
N ARG A 155 -4.35 -3.34 -1.60
CA ARG A 155 -4.09 -4.74 -1.31
C ARG A 155 -5.40 -5.55 -1.41
N LYS A 156 -5.37 -6.61 -2.22
CA LYS A 156 -6.47 -7.57 -2.34
C LYS A 156 -6.24 -8.64 -1.28
N ARG A 157 -7.27 -9.01 -0.49
CA ARG A 157 -7.21 -10.13 0.44
C ARG A 157 -8.18 -11.21 0.00
#